data_AF-A0A1Q7RFX9-F1
#
_entry.id   AF-A0A1Q7RFX9-F1
#
_cell.length_a   1.000
_cell.length_b   1.000
_cell.length_c   1.000
_cell.angle_alpha   90.00
_cell.angle_beta   90.00
_cell.angle_gamma   90.00
#
_symmetry.space_group_name_H-M   'P 1'
#
loop_
_entity.id
_entity.type
_entity.pdbx_description
1 polymer ?
#
loop_
_entity_poly.entity_id
_entity_poly.type
_entity_poly.pdbx_seq_one_letter_code
_entity_poly.pdbx_strand_id
1 'polypeptide(L)'
;MAAVGGILLFSVAYPFQRPWREYPAFEYENFPVPPDYQEKTEWLFARLMYPPVYGNRFGDWREGYSHWTMDYPRSDRHFSAALRRLTRIHVRSVEQPVNLDDGDEVFYYPFLYGVEVGHWNLTDAQAAKLREYLLRGGFFMCDDFHGTYEWEVFTNSMKRVFPDRPIVDIESSDQIFHMLYDLDDRYQVPGAQFLRSRQTYEYDGVVARWRGI
;
A
#
# COMPACT_ATOMS: atom_id res chain seq x y z
N MET A 1 -39.78 32.21 -35.24
CA MET A 1 -39.17 32.29 -33.89
C MET A 1 -39.21 30.89 -33.29
N ALA A 2 -38.16 30.10 -33.49
CA ALA A 2 -38.02 28.77 -32.90
C ALA A 2 -36.92 28.86 -31.85
N ALA A 3 -37.29 28.72 -30.57
CA ALA A 3 -36.34 28.69 -29.48
C ALA A 3 -35.92 27.24 -29.23
N VAL A 4 -34.64 26.95 -29.51
CA VAL A 4 -33.99 25.69 -29.17
C VAL A 4 -33.61 25.75 -27.68
N GLY A 5 -34.31 25.00 -26.85
CA GLY A 5 -33.94 24.81 -25.44
C GLY A 5 -32.88 23.72 -25.33
N GLY A 6 -31.61 24.11 -25.24
CA GLY A 6 -30.51 23.19 -24.92
C GLY A 6 -30.45 22.95 -23.41
N ILE A 7 -30.67 21.70 -22.98
CA ILE A 7 -30.39 21.28 -21.61
C ILE A 7 -28.88 21.00 -21.51
N LEU A 8 -28.16 21.87 -20.80
CA LEU A 8 -26.79 21.60 -20.38
C LEU A 8 -26.83 20.72 -19.12
N LEU A 9 -26.53 19.43 -19.28
CA LEU A 9 -26.23 18.55 -18.17
C LEU A 9 -24.79 18.82 -17.73
N PHE A 10 -24.63 19.56 -16.63
CA PHE A 10 -23.37 19.58 -15.90
C PHE A 10 -23.24 18.27 -15.12
N SER A 11 -22.54 17.29 -15.69
CA SER A 11 -22.03 16.15 -14.93
C SER A 11 -20.90 16.66 -14.02
N VAL A 12 -21.26 17.09 -12.82
CA VAL A 12 -20.29 17.31 -11.75
C VAL A 12 -19.83 15.93 -11.29
N ALA A 13 -18.66 15.49 -11.75
CA ALA A 13 -17.97 14.38 -11.13
C ALA A 13 -17.60 14.80 -9.71
N TYR A 14 -18.41 14.42 -8.73
CA TYR A 14 -18.04 14.60 -7.33
C TYR A 14 -16.89 13.64 -7.02
N PRO A 15 -15.73 14.13 -6.59
CA PRO A 15 -14.71 13.25 -6.05
C PRO A 15 -15.28 12.61 -4.78
N PHE A 16 -15.54 11.31 -4.83
CA PHE A 16 -16.17 10.57 -3.74
C PHE A 16 -15.20 9.50 -3.23
N GLN A 17 -14.62 9.75 -2.06
CA GLN A 17 -13.93 8.71 -1.30
C GLN A 17 -14.94 7.61 -0.97
N ARG A 18 -14.57 6.34 -1.22
CA ARG A 18 -15.48 5.25 -0.91
C ARG A 18 -15.64 5.12 0.61
N PRO A 19 -16.82 4.68 1.08
CA PRO A 19 -16.98 4.35 2.50
C PRO A 19 -15.97 3.27 2.89
N TRP A 20 -15.43 3.38 4.10
CA TRP A 20 -14.56 2.37 4.66
C TRP A 20 -15.25 0.99 4.71
N ARG A 21 -14.49 -0.07 4.42
CA ARG A 21 -14.92 -1.46 4.48
C ARG A 21 -13.78 -2.31 5.03
N GLU A 22 -14.13 -3.29 5.86
CA GLU A 22 -13.21 -4.32 6.33
C GLU A 22 -13.39 -5.59 5.49
N TYR A 23 -12.28 -6.27 5.18
CA TYR A 23 -12.26 -7.52 4.43
C TYR A 23 -11.75 -8.67 5.31
N PRO A 24 -12.05 -9.92 4.99
CA PRO A 24 -11.41 -11.06 5.65
C PRO A 24 -9.88 -11.03 5.48
N ALA A 25 -9.16 -11.16 6.59
CA ALA A 25 -7.71 -11.14 6.64
C ALA A 25 -7.10 -12.52 6.41
N PHE A 26 -5.86 -12.58 5.93
CA PHE A 26 -5.16 -13.86 5.80
C PHE A 26 -4.74 -14.44 7.16
N GLU A 27 -4.35 -13.58 8.11
CA GLU A 27 -3.76 -14.02 9.41
C GLU A 27 -4.57 -13.61 10.64
N TYR A 28 -5.04 -12.37 10.69
CA TYR A 28 -5.60 -11.77 11.91
C TYR A 28 -7.05 -11.35 11.69
N GLU A 29 -7.97 -12.19 12.16
CA GLU A 29 -9.40 -11.86 12.15
C GLU A 29 -9.86 -11.25 13.49
N ASN A 30 -11.00 -10.58 13.47
CA ASN A 30 -11.69 -10.05 14.66
C ASN A 30 -10.88 -9.02 15.46
N PHE A 31 -9.99 -8.27 14.80
CA PHE A 31 -9.31 -7.17 15.45
C PHE A 31 -10.27 -5.99 15.63
N PRO A 32 -10.34 -5.35 16.83
CA PRO A 32 -11.35 -4.32 17.10
C PRO A 32 -11.30 -3.16 16.09
N VAL A 33 -12.48 -2.69 15.68
CA VAL A 33 -12.65 -1.49 14.86
C VAL A 33 -12.62 -0.26 15.78
N PRO A 34 -11.64 0.64 15.63
CA PRO A 34 -11.58 1.91 16.34
C PRO A 34 -12.83 2.79 16.12
N PRO A 35 -13.27 3.57 17.13
CA PRO A 35 -14.49 4.37 17.03
C PRO A 35 -14.41 5.54 16.02
N ASP A 36 -13.20 5.94 15.61
CA ASP A 36 -12.93 6.99 14.63
C ASP A 36 -12.90 6.49 13.17
N TYR A 37 -13.39 5.27 12.90
CA TYR A 37 -13.31 4.64 11.57
C TYR A 37 -13.97 5.41 10.41
N GLN A 38 -14.90 6.34 10.70
CA GLN A 38 -15.54 7.22 9.71
C GLN A 38 -15.02 8.65 9.75
N GLU A 39 -14.10 8.96 10.64
CA GLU A 39 -13.56 10.32 10.77
C GLU A 39 -12.83 10.70 9.48
N LYS A 40 -13.10 11.92 8.98
CA LYS A 40 -12.35 12.49 7.87
C LYS A 40 -11.09 13.13 8.41
N THR A 41 -9.94 12.61 7.99
CA THR A 41 -8.62 12.99 8.49
C THR A 41 -7.71 13.40 7.33
N GLU A 42 -6.60 14.07 7.64
CA GLU A 42 -5.59 14.47 6.64
C GLU A 42 -4.71 13.29 6.19
N TRP A 43 -4.59 12.24 7.03
CA TRP A 43 -3.88 11.02 6.69
C TRP A 43 -4.64 9.77 7.13
N LEU A 44 -4.50 8.70 6.38
CA LEU A 44 -4.94 7.36 6.75
C LEU A 44 -4.03 6.32 6.08
N PHE A 45 -4.05 5.09 6.61
CA PHE A 45 -3.26 4.01 6.04
C PHE A 45 -3.96 3.44 4.81
N ALA A 46 -3.63 3.92 3.60
CA ALA A 46 -4.19 3.36 2.38
C ALA A 46 -3.43 2.08 1.99
N ARG A 47 -4.10 0.94 2.04
CA ARG A 47 -3.55 -0.38 1.71
C ARG A 47 -3.92 -0.77 0.30
N LEU A 48 -2.91 -0.97 -0.54
CA LEU A 48 -3.06 -1.36 -1.94
C LEU A 48 -3.57 -2.80 -2.03
N MET A 49 -4.73 -2.97 -2.63
CA MET A 49 -5.24 -4.26 -3.07
C MET A 49 -4.64 -4.59 -4.44
N TYR A 50 -4.22 -5.84 -4.65
CA TYR A 50 -3.67 -6.28 -5.92
C TYR A 50 -4.06 -7.73 -6.26
N PRO A 51 -4.14 -8.07 -7.56
CA PRO A 51 -4.31 -9.45 -8.00
C PRO A 51 -3.03 -10.27 -7.72
N PRO A 52 -3.13 -11.51 -7.23
CA PRO A 52 -1.98 -12.38 -7.00
C PRO A 52 -1.50 -13.09 -8.28
N VAL A 53 -0.20 -13.43 -8.34
CA VAL A 53 0.42 -14.16 -9.48
C VAL A 53 -0.27 -15.50 -9.77
N TYR A 54 -0.62 -16.26 -8.73
CA TYR A 54 -1.15 -17.62 -8.85
C TYR A 54 -2.68 -17.71 -8.66
N GLY A 55 -3.39 -16.59 -8.80
CA GLY A 55 -4.80 -16.49 -8.42
C GLY A 55 -4.98 -16.58 -6.90
N ASN A 56 -6.23 -16.43 -6.44
CA ASN A 56 -6.55 -16.58 -5.03
C ASN A 56 -7.26 -17.92 -4.79
N ARG A 57 -6.68 -18.77 -3.94
CA ARG A 57 -7.26 -20.10 -3.62
C ARG A 57 -8.56 -19.99 -2.82
N PHE A 58 -8.85 -18.82 -2.26
CA PHE A 58 -10.00 -18.56 -1.40
C PHE A 58 -11.13 -17.80 -2.12
N GLY A 59 -11.02 -17.50 -3.42
CA GLY A 59 -12.08 -16.86 -4.20
C GLY A 59 -11.60 -15.67 -5.03
N ASP A 60 -12.43 -14.63 -5.17
CA ASP A 60 -11.98 -13.36 -5.75
C ASP A 60 -10.99 -12.70 -4.78
N TRP A 61 -9.80 -12.33 -5.27
CA TRP A 61 -8.79 -11.65 -4.46
C TRP A 61 -9.28 -10.30 -3.92
N ARG A 62 -10.28 -9.69 -4.55
CA ARG A 62 -10.90 -8.42 -4.12
C ARG A 62 -11.71 -8.56 -2.84
N GLU A 63 -12.05 -9.79 -2.44
CA GLU A 63 -12.92 -10.09 -1.30
C GLU A 63 -12.14 -10.59 -0.07
N GLY A 64 -10.83 -10.32 0.00
CA GLY A 64 -9.96 -10.71 1.11
C GLY A 64 -9.31 -12.09 0.95
N TYR A 65 -8.76 -12.63 2.04
CA TYR A 65 -7.97 -13.87 2.08
C TYR A 65 -6.92 -13.95 0.95
N SER A 66 -6.25 -12.83 0.69
CA SER A 66 -5.23 -12.71 -0.35
C SER A 66 -3.95 -12.14 0.24
N HIS A 67 -2.84 -12.21 -0.50
CA HIS A 67 -1.54 -11.68 -0.04
C HIS A 67 -1.61 -10.20 0.35
N TRP A 68 -2.42 -9.37 -0.32
CA TRP A 68 -2.59 -7.97 0.07
C TRP A 68 -3.24 -7.79 1.46
N THR A 69 -3.88 -8.84 2.00
CA THR A 69 -4.42 -8.92 3.37
C THR A 69 -3.48 -9.60 4.37
N MET A 70 -2.19 -9.78 4.04
CA MET A 70 -1.19 -10.22 5.02
C MET A 70 -0.97 -9.13 6.08
N ASP A 71 -0.85 -9.54 7.35
CA ASP A 71 -0.82 -8.69 8.56
C ASP A 71 -2.03 -7.77 8.82
N TYR A 72 -2.88 -7.59 7.81
CA TYR A 72 -4.10 -6.81 7.84
C TYR A 72 -5.13 -7.43 8.81
N PRO A 73 -6.01 -6.62 9.44
CA PRO A 73 -5.94 -5.16 9.56
C PRO A 73 -5.06 -4.71 10.74
N ARG A 74 -4.47 -5.66 11.47
CA ARG A 74 -3.83 -5.41 12.76
C ARG A 74 -2.59 -4.52 12.63
N SER A 75 -1.71 -4.79 11.65
CA SER A 75 -0.51 -3.98 11.44
C SER A 75 -0.86 -2.53 11.11
N ASP A 76 -1.82 -2.31 10.21
CA ASP A 76 -2.23 -0.98 9.75
C ASP A 76 -2.76 -0.12 10.90
N ARG A 77 -3.58 -0.72 11.77
CA ARG A 77 -4.18 -0.04 12.92
C ARG A 77 -3.15 0.28 13.98
N HIS A 78 -2.19 -0.61 14.22
CA HIS A 78 -1.06 -0.33 15.10
C HIS A 78 -0.16 0.78 14.54
N PHE A 79 0.12 0.77 13.24
CA PHE A 79 0.88 1.83 12.58
C PHE A 79 0.17 3.18 12.73
N SER A 80 -1.13 3.22 12.43
CA SER A 80 -1.96 4.42 12.53
C SER A 80 -1.99 4.96 13.97
N ALA A 81 -2.12 4.07 14.97
CA ALA A 81 -2.05 4.45 16.38
C ALA A 81 -0.67 5.01 16.77
N ALA A 82 0.42 4.45 16.25
CA ALA A 82 1.77 4.97 16.48
C ALA A 82 1.95 6.36 15.85
N LEU A 83 1.49 6.55 14.61
CA LEU A 83 1.58 7.83 13.91
C LEU A 83 0.80 8.93 14.65
N ARG A 84 -0.41 8.62 15.14
CA ARG A 84 -1.19 9.51 16.03
C ARG A 84 -0.46 9.88 17.31
N ARG A 85 0.22 8.91 17.93
CA ARG A 85 0.91 9.11 19.21
C ARG A 85 2.19 9.93 19.06
N LEU A 86 2.92 9.72 17.97
CA LEU A 86 4.28 10.23 17.78
C LEU A 86 4.34 11.51 16.95
N THR A 87 3.24 11.91 16.30
CA THR A 87 3.19 13.10 15.45
C THR A 87 1.98 13.96 15.76
N ARG A 88 1.89 15.12 15.11
CA ARG A 88 0.72 16.00 15.17
C ARG A 88 -0.26 15.79 14.01
N ILE A 89 0.00 14.80 13.15
CA ILE A 89 -0.83 14.51 11.98
C ILE A 89 -2.17 13.97 12.48
N HIS A 90 -3.27 14.53 11.97
CA HIS A 90 -4.60 13.98 12.19
C HIS A 90 -4.79 12.74 11.31
N VAL A 91 -4.79 11.59 11.97
CA VAL A 91 -4.74 10.27 11.34
C VAL A 91 -5.98 9.48 11.70
N ARG A 92 -6.65 8.86 10.72
CA ARG A 92 -7.73 7.90 11.01
C ARG A 92 -7.13 6.59 11.50
N SER A 93 -7.67 6.03 12.59
CA SER A 93 -7.09 4.81 13.18
C SER A 93 -7.44 3.50 12.44
N VAL A 94 -8.20 3.58 11.34
CA VAL A 94 -8.42 2.46 10.41
C VAL A 94 -7.78 2.73 9.07
N GLU A 95 -7.35 1.63 8.47
CA GLU A 95 -6.88 1.53 7.11
C GLU A 95 -7.97 1.84 6.07
N GLN A 96 -7.58 2.04 4.83
CA GLN A 96 -8.46 2.06 3.68
C GLN A 96 -7.94 1.07 2.65
N PRO A 97 -8.64 -0.04 2.39
CA PRO A 97 -8.37 -0.86 1.22
C PRO A 97 -8.60 -0.05 -0.05
N VAL A 98 -7.59 0.02 -0.92
CA VAL A 98 -7.61 0.81 -2.16
C VAL A 98 -7.26 -0.09 -3.33
N ASN A 99 -8.17 -0.18 -4.30
CA ASN A 99 -7.93 -0.85 -5.57
C ASN A 99 -7.69 0.18 -6.66
N LEU A 100 -6.63 -0.01 -7.46
CA LEU A 100 -6.28 0.86 -8.59
C LEU A 100 -7.33 0.84 -9.71
N ASP A 101 -8.23 -0.15 -9.72
CA ASP A 101 -9.35 -0.22 -10.66
C ASP A 101 -10.58 0.58 -10.21
N ASP A 102 -10.59 1.13 -8.98
CA ASP A 102 -11.73 1.85 -8.39
C ASP A 102 -11.76 3.34 -8.78
N GLY A 103 -11.43 3.65 -10.03
CA GLY A 103 -11.44 4.99 -10.61
C GLY A 103 -10.33 5.87 -10.05
N ASP A 104 -10.70 7.02 -9.48
CA ASP A 104 -9.77 8.04 -9.00
C ASP A 104 -9.50 7.98 -7.49
N GLU A 105 -10.05 6.97 -6.80
CA GLU A 105 -9.97 6.87 -5.34
C GLU A 105 -8.53 6.91 -4.82
N VAL A 106 -7.60 6.23 -5.50
CA VAL A 106 -6.18 6.21 -5.10
C VAL A 106 -5.56 7.61 -5.02
N PHE A 107 -6.05 8.57 -5.82
CA PHE A 107 -5.52 9.94 -5.84
C PHE A 107 -5.96 10.79 -4.64
N TYR A 108 -6.86 10.29 -3.80
CA TYR A 108 -7.30 11.00 -2.60
C TYR A 108 -6.43 10.75 -1.38
N TYR A 109 -5.45 9.84 -1.47
CA TYR A 109 -4.59 9.46 -0.37
C TYR A 109 -3.14 9.83 -0.69
N PRO A 110 -2.41 10.51 0.22
CA PRO A 110 -1.02 10.91 -0.04
C PRO A 110 -0.02 9.76 0.12
N PHE A 111 -0.45 8.67 0.77
CA PHE A 111 0.34 7.50 1.12
C PHE A 111 -0.39 6.24 0.67
N LEU A 112 0.34 5.31 0.05
CA LEU A 112 -0.15 4.00 -0.39
C LEU A 112 0.86 2.94 0.04
N TYR A 113 0.36 1.84 0.61
CA TYR A 113 1.19 0.77 1.12
C TYR A 113 0.84 -0.57 0.48
N GLY A 114 1.83 -1.32 0.00
CA GLY A 114 1.65 -2.68 -0.49
C GLY A 114 2.46 -3.68 0.34
N VAL A 115 1.80 -4.68 0.92
CA VAL A 115 2.44 -5.82 1.57
C VAL A 115 2.62 -6.97 0.58
N GLU A 116 3.61 -7.85 0.78
CA GLU A 116 3.83 -9.07 -0.01
C GLU A 116 3.87 -8.82 -1.53
N VAL A 117 4.50 -7.70 -1.95
CA VAL A 117 4.58 -7.33 -3.38
C VAL A 117 5.39 -8.32 -4.24
N GLY A 118 6.05 -9.29 -3.61
CA GLY A 118 6.59 -10.49 -4.27
C GLY A 118 5.52 -11.41 -4.88
N HIS A 119 4.26 -11.25 -4.51
CA HIS A 119 3.13 -12.09 -4.92
C HIS A 119 2.13 -11.37 -5.81
N TRP A 120 2.32 -10.08 -6.11
CA TRP A 120 1.38 -9.32 -6.92
C TRP A 120 1.53 -9.55 -8.43
N ASN A 121 0.49 -9.24 -9.19
CA ASN A 121 0.47 -9.35 -10.64
C ASN A 121 -0.30 -8.18 -11.26
N LEU A 122 0.20 -6.96 -11.05
CA LEU A 122 -0.46 -5.74 -11.53
C LEU A 122 -0.79 -5.84 -13.03
N THR A 123 -2.01 -5.50 -13.41
CA THR A 123 -2.37 -5.36 -14.84
C THR A 123 -1.68 -4.12 -15.43
N ASP A 124 -1.64 -4.00 -16.76
CA ASP A 124 -1.03 -2.82 -17.41
C ASP A 124 -1.77 -1.54 -17.01
N ALA A 125 -3.10 -1.62 -16.86
CA ALA A 125 -3.93 -0.53 -16.38
C ALA A 125 -3.57 -0.13 -14.93
N GLN A 126 -3.39 -1.11 -14.04
CA GLN A 126 -2.99 -0.87 -12.65
C GLN A 126 -1.57 -0.29 -12.58
N ALA A 127 -0.61 -0.80 -13.35
CA ALA A 127 0.74 -0.23 -13.43
C ALA A 127 0.74 1.22 -13.94
N ALA A 128 -0.07 1.52 -14.97
CA ALA A 128 -0.25 2.88 -15.47
C ALA A 128 -0.91 3.81 -14.44
N LYS A 129 -1.90 3.31 -13.68
CA LYS A 129 -2.57 4.06 -12.62
C LYS A 129 -1.62 4.35 -11.44
N LEU A 130 -0.82 3.36 -11.03
CA LEU A 130 0.21 3.54 -10.00
C LEU A 130 1.28 4.55 -10.46
N ARG A 131 1.69 4.50 -11.73
CA ARG A 131 2.58 5.50 -12.33
C ARG A 131 1.99 6.90 -12.21
N GLU A 132 0.73 7.06 -12.59
CA GLU A 132 0.03 8.34 -12.51
C GLU A 132 -0.04 8.86 -11.06
N TYR A 133 -0.37 7.97 -10.11
CA TYR A 133 -0.41 8.29 -8.68
C TYR A 133 0.93 8.85 -8.18
N LEU A 134 2.03 8.18 -8.52
CA LEU A 134 3.39 8.58 -8.14
C LEU A 134 3.81 9.89 -8.81
N LEU A 135 3.47 10.08 -10.09
CA LEU A 135 3.75 11.34 -10.81
C LEU A 135 2.93 12.53 -10.30
N ARG A 136 1.77 12.28 -9.67
CA ARG A 136 0.96 13.30 -9.00
C ARG A 136 1.47 13.65 -7.60
N GLY A 137 2.56 13.02 -7.14
CA GLY A 137 3.18 13.28 -5.84
C GLY A 137 2.73 12.32 -4.72
N GLY A 138 2.00 11.25 -5.06
CA GLY A 138 1.71 10.19 -4.11
C GLY A 138 2.98 9.45 -3.67
N PHE A 139 3.01 9.00 -2.42
CA PHE A 139 4.09 8.18 -1.88
C PHE A 139 3.66 6.71 -1.83
N PHE A 140 4.51 5.80 -2.31
CA PHE A 140 4.30 4.36 -2.24
C PHE A 140 5.39 3.71 -1.39
N MET A 141 4.98 2.97 -0.38
CA MET A 141 5.83 2.14 0.47
C MET A 141 5.46 0.67 0.26
N CYS A 142 6.44 -0.23 0.24
CA CYS A 142 6.17 -1.65 0.19
C CYS A 142 7.18 -2.48 0.98
N ASP A 143 6.66 -3.58 1.50
CA ASP A 143 7.30 -4.72 2.15
C ASP A 143 6.29 -5.89 1.94
N ASP A 144 6.23 -6.95 2.73
CA ASP A 144 7.31 -7.84 3.12
C ASP A 144 7.56 -8.83 1.98
N PHE A 145 8.73 -8.78 1.34
CA PHE A 145 9.05 -9.67 0.22
C PHE A 145 10.53 -10.02 0.21
N HIS A 146 10.82 -11.28 -0.12
CA HIS A 146 12.05 -11.95 0.28
C HIS A 146 12.74 -12.62 -0.90
N GLY A 147 14.05 -12.38 -0.99
CA GLY A 147 14.90 -13.12 -1.90
C GLY A 147 14.76 -12.75 -3.38
N THR A 148 15.49 -13.48 -4.22
CA THR A 148 15.67 -13.15 -5.64
C THR A 148 14.37 -13.26 -6.43
N TYR A 149 13.56 -14.28 -6.16
CA TYR A 149 12.33 -14.53 -6.91
C TYR A 149 11.30 -13.43 -6.71
N GLU A 150 10.99 -13.10 -5.46
CA GLU A 150 10.00 -12.07 -5.15
C GLU A 150 10.49 -10.67 -5.55
N TRP A 151 11.80 -10.42 -5.43
CA TRP A 151 12.42 -9.23 -5.99
C TRP A 151 12.22 -9.13 -7.50
N GLU A 152 12.36 -10.22 -8.24
CA GLU A 152 12.10 -10.23 -9.69
C GLU A 152 10.63 -9.92 -10.01
N VAL A 153 9.67 -10.50 -9.28
CA VAL A 153 8.25 -10.21 -9.43
C VAL A 153 7.95 -8.72 -9.19
N PHE A 154 8.45 -8.17 -8.09
CA PHE A 154 8.32 -6.75 -7.77
C PHE A 154 8.90 -5.85 -8.86
N THR A 155 10.16 -6.09 -9.24
CA THR A 155 10.85 -5.26 -10.23
C THR A 155 10.25 -5.34 -11.62
N ASN A 156 9.69 -6.49 -12.03
CA ASN A 156 8.99 -6.62 -13.31
C ASN A 156 7.73 -5.76 -13.37
N SER A 157 6.95 -5.68 -12.29
CA SER A 157 5.83 -4.74 -12.17
C SER A 157 6.32 -3.29 -12.17
N MET A 158 7.35 -2.97 -11.39
CA MET A 158 7.86 -1.59 -11.30
C MET A 158 8.50 -1.09 -12.60
N LYS A 159 9.10 -1.95 -13.43
CA LYS A 159 9.56 -1.58 -14.78
C LYS A 159 8.41 -1.15 -15.71
N ARG A 160 7.20 -1.65 -15.49
CA ARG A 160 6.00 -1.20 -16.23
C ARG A 160 5.48 0.14 -15.70
N VAL A 161 5.66 0.41 -14.40
CA VAL A 161 5.31 1.70 -13.77
C VAL A 161 6.32 2.81 -14.16
N PHE A 162 7.61 2.52 -14.07
CA PHE A 162 8.72 3.41 -14.38
C PHE A 162 9.78 2.67 -15.20
N PRO A 163 9.66 2.62 -16.54
CA PRO A 163 10.66 1.94 -17.38
C PRO A 163 12.03 2.62 -17.34
N ASP A 164 12.06 3.93 -17.08
CA ASP A 164 13.26 4.77 -17.17
C ASP A 164 13.78 5.24 -15.79
N ARG A 165 13.26 4.69 -14.69
CA ARG A 165 13.73 5.04 -13.33
C ARG A 165 14.21 3.78 -12.60
N PRO A 166 15.53 3.59 -12.43
CA PRO A 166 16.05 2.42 -11.75
C PRO A 166 15.71 2.48 -10.26
N ILE A 167 15.52 1.30 -9.67
CA ILE A 167 15.47 1.18 -8.21
C ILE A 167 16.91 1.23 -7.71
N VAL A 168 17.20 2.16 -6.79
CA VAL A 168 18.52 2.38 -6.21
C VAL A 168 18.49 2.15 -4.70
N ASP A 169 19.64 1.81 -4.12
CA ASP A 169 19.78 1.83 -2.67
C ASP A 169 19.72 3.29 -2.20
N ILE A 170 19.00 3.54 -1.10
CA ILE A 170 18.91 4.87 -0.48
C ILE A 170 20.06 4.99 0.52
N GLU A 171 20.86 6.04 0.38
CA GLU A 171 22.03 6.28 1.21
C GLU A 171 21.63 6.59 2.66
N SER A 172 22.41 6.13 3.64
CA SER A 172 22.07 6.35 5.06
C SER A 172 21.98 7.84 5.43
N SER A 173 22.70 8.72 4.73
CA SER A 173 22.67 10.16 4.95
C SER A 173 21.44 10.87 4.37
N ASP A 174 20.59 10.18 3.60
CA ASP A 174 19.43 10.81 2.97
C ASP A 174 18.37 11.20 4.02
N GLN A 175 17.73 12.35 3.80
CA GLN A 175 16.83 12.97 4.78
C GLN A 175 15.67 12.08 5.26
N ILE A 176 15.25 11.09 4.46
CA ILE A 176 14.19 10.13 4.83
C ILE A 176 14.52 9.36 6.12
N PHE A 177 15.81 9.20 6.45
CA PHE A 177 16.29 8.53 7.65
C PHE A 177 16.55 9.46 8.84
N HIS A 178 16.26 10.75 8.70
CA HIS A 178 16.59 11.80 9.67
C HIS A 178 15.43 12.77 9.94
N MET A 179 14.17 12.31 9.81
CA MET A 179 12.99 13.17 9.96
C MET A 179 12.48 13.27 11.41
N LEU A 180 12.24 12.13 12.06
CA LEU A 180 11.76 12.06 13.45
C LEU A 180 12.79 11.39 14.38
N TYR A 181 13.51 10.42 13.83
CA TYR A 181 14.61 9.69 14.47
C TYR A 181 15.73 9.56 13.45
N ASP A 182 16.95 9.36 13.93
CA ASP A 182 18.10 8.98 13.10
C ASP A 182 18.14 7.45 12.96
N LEU A 183 18.11 6.97 11.71
CA LEU A 183 18.12 5.54 11.38
C LEU A 183 19.46 5.14 10.72
N ASP A 184 20.49 4.99 11.55
CA ASP A 184 21.86 4.72 11.10
C ASP A 184 22.09 3.26 10.68
N ASP A 185 21.34 2.32 11.26
CA ASP A 185 21.50 0.88 11.04
C ASP A 185 20.49 0.31 10.05
N ARG A 186 20.98 -0.50 9.11
CA ARG A 186 20.14 -1.36 8.26
C ARG A 186 20.01 -2.74 8.93
N TYR A 187 18.82 -3.05 9.43
CA TYR A 187 18.54 -4.33 10.07
C TYR A 187 17.35 -5.02 9.41
N GLN A 188 17.28 -6.34 9.61
CA GLN A 188 16.11 -7.13 9.22
C GLN A 188 15.09 -7.11 10.35
N VAL A 189 13.83 -6.92 9.99
CA VAL A 189 12.69 -7.10 10.90
C VAL A 189 12.26 -8.55 10.78
N PRO A 190 12.50 -9.41 11.78
CA PRO A 190 12.13 -10.82 11.68
C PRO A 190 10.60 -11.00 11.75
N GLY A 191 10.06 -11.80 10.83
CA GLY A 191 8.69 -12.30 10.92
C GLY A 191 8.50 -13.37 12.01
N ALA A 192 7.27 -13.86 12.16
CA ALA A 192 6.92 -14.88 13.16
C ALA A 192 7.74 -16.18 13.05
N GLN A 193 8.27 -16.48 11.85
CA GLN A 193 9.11 -17.65 11.61
C GLN A 193 10.39 -17.67 12.46
N PHE A 194 10.93 -16.50 12.85
CA PHE A 194 12.10 -16.38 13.73
C PHE A 194 11.92 -17.13 15.06
N LEU A 195 10.70 -17.18 15.60
CA LEU A 195 10.41 -17.89 16.85
C LEU A 195 10.76 -19.38 16.77
N ARG A 196 10.74 -19.95 15.56
CA ARG A 196 11.04 -21.36 15.28
C ARG A 196 12.44 -21.55 14.69
N SER A 197 12.81 -20.75 13.69
CA SER A 197 14.07 -20.92 12.93
C SER A 197 15.26 -20.21 13.56
N ARG A 198 15.03 -19.18 14.39
CA ARG A 198 16.04 -18.20 14.83
C ARG A 198 16.72 -17.46 13.68
N GLN A 199 16.15 -17.53 12.47
CA GLN A 199 16.63 -16.80 11.29
C GLN A 199 15.82 -15.52 11.12
N THR A 200 16.51 -14.43 10.77
CA THR A 200 15.91 -13.11 10.57
C THR A 200 15.51 -12.84 9.11
N TYR A 201 15.80 -13.79 8.21
CA TYR A 201 15.56 -13.69 6.78
C TYR A 201 14.74 -14.88 6.27
N GLU A 202 14.12 -14.71 5.12
CA GLU A 202 13.48 -15.77 4.34
C GLU A 202 14.18 -15.94 2.98
N TYR A 203 14.07 -17.16 2.44
CA TYR A 203 14.74 -17.60 1.20
C TYR A 203 16.23 -17.21 1.17
N ASP A 204 16.68 -16.53 0.11
CA ASP A 204 18.02 -15.98 -0.08
C ASP A 204 18.10 -14.46 0.23
N GLY A 205 17.07 -13.88 0.85
CA GLY A 205 16.97 -12.46 1.22
C GLY A 205 17.77 -12.08 2.47
N VAL A 206 19.05 -12.41 2.54
CA VAL A 206 19.85 -12.29 3.78
C VAL A 206 20.30 -10.86 4.08
N VAL A 207 20.50 -10.03 3.06
CA VAL A 207 21.07 -8.68 3.21
C VAL A 207 19.95 -7.65 3.30
N ALA A 208 19.88 -6.92 4.42
CA ALA A 208 18.96 -5.80 4.58
C ALA A 208 19.27 -4.67 3.59
N ARG A 209 18.25 -4.17 2.89
CA ARG A 209 18.36 -3.11 1.89
C ARG A 209 17.15 -2.20 1.97
N TRP A 210 17.37 -0.89 1.91
CA TRP A 210 16.31 0.11 1.77
C TRP A 210 16.50 0.82 0.43
N ARG A 211 15.45 0.84 -0.39
CA ARG A 211 15.55 1.19 -1.81
C ARG A 211 14.44 2.13 -2.23
N GLY A 212 14.70 2.94 -3.26
CA GLY A 212 13.77 3.93 -3.79
C GLY A 212 13.86 4.10 -5.31
N ILE A 213 12.89 4.83 -5.87
CA ILE A 213 12.81 5.26 -7.27
C ILE A 213 12.69 6.77 -7.33
#